data_AF-A0A537B6K1-F1
#
_entry.id   AF-A0A537B6K1-F1
#
_cell.length_a   1.000
_cell.length_b   1.000
_cell.length_c   1.000
_cell.angle_alpha   90.00
_cell.angle_beta   90.00
_cell.angle_gamma   90.00
#
_symmetry.space_group_name_H-M   'P 1'
#
loop_
_entity.id
_entity.type
_entity.pdbx_description
1 polymer ?
#
loop_
_entity_poly.entity_id
_entity_poly.type
_entity_poly.pdbx_seq_one_letter_code
_entity_poly.pdbx_strand_id
1 'polypeptide(L)'
;MDYQPPPFFSRGPAPLARLGFFLCLAVLLMVLDARFRYAESLRQVIALLAYPLQRVALAPGELFGAAAGFFTTQVSLKQENEQLKAKQLQAANELLTVQALRSENAQLRRLLEARERVPRESTLAEILYQGRDPFSRKVIIDKGRQQGIQPGQAVID
;
A
#
# COMPACT_ATOMS: atom_id res chain seq x y z
N MET A 1 -13.73 6.08 -94.46
CA MET A 1 -12.73 6.95 -93.78
C MET A 1 -12.89 6.69 -92.31
N ASP A 2 -12.44 5.49 -91.92
CA ASP A 2 -12.43 5.01 -90.55
C ASP A 2 -11.16 5.52 -89.89
N TYR A 3 -11.32 6.34 -88.85
CA TYR A 3 -10.22 6.77 -88.02
C TYR A 3 -10.51 6.34 -86.59
N GLN A 4 -10.27 5.06 -86.30
CA GLN A 4 -10.20 4.58 -84.92
C GLN A 4 -8.82 4.95 -84.36
N PRO A 5 -8.73 5.77 -83.30
CA PRO A 5 -7.45 6.12 -82.72
C PRO A 5 -6.76 4.90 -82.09
N PRO A 6 -5.42 4.86 -82.09
CA PRO A 6 -4.63 3.70 -81.70
C PRO A 6 -4.81 3.36 -80.20
N PRO A 7 -4.79 2.06 -79.83
CA PRO A 7 -4.98 1.62 -78.45
C PRO A 7 -3.70 1.86 -77.63
N PHE A 8 -3.47 3.11 -77.23
CA PHE A 8 -2.61 3.41 -76.09
C PHE A 8 -3.44 3.17 -74.82
N PHE A 9 -2.82 2.57 -73.80
CA PHE A 9 -3.41 2.01 -72.58
C PHE A 9 -3.86 0.56 -72.70
N SER A 10 -2.96 -0.34 -72.28
CA SER A 10 -3.27 -1.66 -71.75
C SER A 10 -4.39 -1.51 -70.71
N ARG A 11 -5.65 -1.70 -71.15
CA ARG A 11 -6.77 -1.79 -70.22
C ARG A 11 -6.52 -3.05 -69.41
N GLY A 12 -6.08 -2.87 -68.17
CA GLY A 12 -6.08 -3.93 -67.17
C GLY A 12 -7.48 -4.60 -67.11
N PRO A 13 -7.62 -5.73 -66.41
CA PRO A 13 -8.88 -6.46 -66.34
C PRO A 13 -10.05 -5.49 -66.06
N ALA A 14 -11.18 -5.70 -66.74
CA ALA A 14 -12.33 -4.81 -66.68
C ALA A 14 -12.66 -4.42 -65.22
N PRO A 15 -13.05 -3.17 -64.92
CA PRO A 15 -13.32 -2.73 -63.54
C PRO A 15 -14.24 -3.68 -62.77
N LEU A 16 -15.25 -4.24 -63.44
CA LEU A 16 -16.15 -5.26 -62.90
C LEU A 16 -15.47 -6.61 -62.62
N ALA A 17 -14.54 -7.04 -63.48
CA ALA A 17 -13.75 -8.25 -63.25
C ALA A 17 -12.80 -8.07 -62.05
N ARG A 18 -12.18 -6.89 -61.91
CA ARG A 18 -11.36 -6.54 -60.74
C ARG A 18 -12.22 -6.54 -59.47
N LEU A 19 -13.39 -5.91 -59.50
CA LEU A 19 -14.33 -5.87 -58.37
C LEU A 19 -14.78 -7.28 -57.99
N GLY A 20 -15.21 -8.09 -58.96
CA GLY A 20 -15.61 -9.48 -58.76
C GLY A 20 -14.49 -10.34 -58.19
N PHE A 21 -13.26 -10.16 -58.68
CA PHE A 21 -12.09 -10.83 -58.12
C PHE A 21 -11.86 -10.46 -56.65
N PHE A 22 -11.86 -9.17 -56.31
CA PHE A 22 -11.67 -8.73 -54.92
C PHE A 22 -12.83 -9.14 -54.01
N LEU A 23 -14.07 -9.17 -54.50
CA LEU A 23 -15.24 -9.68 -53.77
C LEU A 23 -15.10 -11.18 -53.49
N CYS A 24 -14.80 -11.98 -54.51
CA CYS A 24 -14.54 -13.41 -54.34
C CYS A 24 -13.36 -13.64 -53.38
N LEU A 25 -12.27 -12.88 -53.51
CA LEU A 25 -11.12 -12.98 -52.61
C LEU A 25 -11.48 -12.62 -51.16
N ALA A 26 -12.26 -11.57 -50.94
CA ALA A 26 -12.72 -11.17 -49.62
C ALA A 26 -13.62 -12.22 -48.98
N VAL A 27 -14.58 -12.77 -49.73
CA VAL A 27 -15.47 -13.86 -49.28
C VAL A 27 -14.65 -15.12 -48.98
N LEU A 28 -13.70 -15.48 -49.86
CA LEU A 28 -12.81 -16.61 -49.67
C LEU A 28 -12.01 -16.46 -48.37
N LEU A 29 -11.37 -15.30 -48.15
CA LEU A 29 -10.62 -14.99 -46.93
C LEU A 29 -11.52 -15.03 -45.68
N MET A 30 -12.75 -14.53 -45.76
CA MET A 30 -13.71 -14.55 -44.66
C MET A 30 -14.14 -15.98 -44.30
N VAL A 31 -14.37 -16.85 -45.30
CA VAL A 31 -14.68 -18.27 -45.09
C VAL A 31 -13.48 -19.03 -44.52
N LEU A 32 -12.27 -18.74 -45.02
CA LEU A 32 -11.03 -19.30 -44.49
C LEU A 32 -10.80 -18.91 -43.03
N ASP A 33 -11.04 -17.65 -42.68
CA ASP A 33 -10.94 -17.18 -41.30
C ASP A 33 -11.99 -17.84 -40.40
N ALA A 34 -13.26 -17.86 -40.84
CA ALA A 34 -14.37 -18.43 -40.10
C ALA A 34 -14.22 -19.94 -39.85
N ARG A 35 -13.65 -20.70 -40.81
CA ARG A 35 -13.54 -22.16 -40.69
C ARG A 35 -12.24 -22.65 -40.08
N PHE A 36 -11.13 -21.93 -40.26
CA PHE A 36 -9.80 -22.39 -39.87
C PHE A 36 -9.10 -21.51 -38.82
N ARG A 37 -9.71 -20.40 -38.37
CA ARG A 37 -9.18 -19.48 -37.33
C ARG A 37 -7.73 -18.99 -37.60
N TYR A 38 -7.30 -18.98 -38.86
CA TYR A 38 -5.92 -18.58 -39.21
C TYR A 38 -5.63 -17.12 -38.87
N ALA A 39 -6.59 -16.19 -38.99
CA ALA A 39 -6.35 -14.81 -38.59
C ALA A 39 -6.17 -14.67 -37.08
N GLU A 40 -6.71 -15.59 -36.28
CA GLU A 40 -6.49 -15.61 -34.84
C GLU A 40 -5.05 -16.00 -34.48
N SER A 41 -4.52 -17.04 -35.13
CA SER A 41 -3.10 -17.43 -34.97
C SER A 41 -2.15 -16.32 -35.41
N LEU A 42 -2.42 -15.69 -36.56
CA LEU A 42 -1.60 -14.59 -37.07
C LEU A 42 -1.66 -13.37 -36.13
N ARG A 43 -2.85 -13.02 -35.64
CA ARG A 43 -3.05 -11.95 -34.66
C ARG A 43 -2.34 -12.23 -33.35
N GLN A 44 -2.33 -13.48 -32.87
CA GLN A 44 -1.58 -13.86 -31.67
C GLN A 44 -0.08 -13.69 -31.86
N VAL A 45 0.49 -14.10 -33.01
CA VAL A 45 1.91 -13.90 -33.32
C VAL A 45 2.26 -12.41 -33.38
N ILE A 46 1.43 -11.61 -34.07
CA ILE A 46 1.61 -10.15 -34.13
C ILE A 46 1.51 -9.53 -32.73
N ALA A 47 0.55 -9.97 -31.91
CA ALA A 47 0.38 -9.49 -30.55
C ALA A 47 1.60 -9.83 -29.67
N LEU A 48 2.15 -11.04 -29.79
CA LEU A 48 3.37 -11.46 -29.08
C LEU A 48 4.57 -10.58 -29.43
N LEU A 49 4.70 -10.16 -30.69
CA LEU A 49 5.78 -9.28 -31.13
C LEU A 49 5.55 -7.81 -30.76
N ALA A 50 4.30 -7.36 -30.76
CA ALA A 50 3.93 -5.98 -30.41
C ALA A 50 3.91 -5.72 -28.89
N TYR A 51 3.63 -6.76 -28.09
CA TYR A 51 3.55 -6.68 -26.63
C TYR A 51 4.79 -6.08 -25.94
N PRO A 52 6.04 -6.49 -26.26
CA PRO A 52 7.22 -5.86 -25.64
C PRO A 52 7.32 -4.36 -25.95
N LEU A 53 6.96 -3.94 -27.17
CA LEU A 53 6.97 -2.53 -27.56
C LEU A 53 5.95 -1.72 -26.76
N GLN A 54 4.73 -2.27 -26.60
CA GLN A 54 3.70 -1.66 -25.77
C GLN A 54 4.15 -1.51 -24.32
N ARG A 55 4.80 -2.54 -23.75
CA ARG A 55 5.30 -2.51 -22.38
C ARG A 55 6.40 -1.44 -22.21
N VAL A 56 7.31 -1.31 -23.17
CA VAL A 56 8.34 -0.26 -23.16
C VAL A 56 7.73 1.13 -23.31
N ALA A 57 6.67 1.29 -24.08
CA ALA A 57 5.98 2.57 -24.22
C ALA A 57 5.28 3.02 -22.92
N LEU A 58 4.78 2.07 -22.12
CA LEU A 58 4.12 2.34 -20.84
C LEU A 58 5.10 2.46 -19.66
N ALA A 59 6.26 1.80 -19.72
CA ALA A 59 7.24 1.75 -18.64
C ALA A 59 7.71 3.13 -18.10
N PRO A 60 7.93 4.18 -18.92
CA PRO A 60 8.33 5.49 -18.40
C PRO A 60 7.31 6.07 -17.42
N GLY A 61 6.01 6.00 -17.72
CA GLY A 61 4.96 6.53 -16.86
C GLY A 61 4.91 5.83 -15.50
N GLU A 62 5.05 4.50 -15.49
CA GLU A 62 5.13 3.70 -14.27
C GLU A 62 6.37 4.04 -13.44
N LEU A 63 7.53 4.21 -14.08
CA LEU A 63 8.78 4.59 -13.42
C LEU A 63 8.70 5.99 -12.81
N PHE A 64 8.13 6.97 -13.52
CA PHE A 64 7.92 8.32 -12.98
C PHE A 64 6.97 8.30 -11.78
N GLY A 65 5.88 7.53 -11.85
CA GLY A 65 4.95 7.35 -10.73
C GLY A 65 5.63 6.73 -9.50
N ALA A 66 6.41 5.67 -9.70
CA ALA A 66 7.16 5.01 -8.63
C ALA A 66 8.22 5.93 -8.00
N ALA A 67 8.97 6.67 -8.83
CA ALA A 67 9.96 7.63 -8.36
C ALA A 67 9.30 8.76 -7.53
N ALA A 68 8.21 9.35 -8.03
CA ALA A 68 7.48 10.38 -7.30
C ALA A 68 6.96 9.86 -5.94
N GLY A 69 6.41 8.65 -5.90
CA GLY A 69 5.99 7.97 -4.67
C GLY A 69 7.14 7.74 -3.67
N PHE A 70 8.31 7.36 -4.15
CA PHE A 70 9.50 7.20 -3.31
C PHE A 70 9.96 8.52 -2.67
N PHE A 71 10.04 9.60 -3.45
CA PHE A 71 10.45 10.91 -2.94
C PHE A 71 9.45 11.49 -1.94
N THR A 72 8.15 11.35 -2.19
CA THR A 72 7.11 11.79 -1.24
C THR A 72 7.17 11.01 0.08
N THR A 73 7.36 9.69 0.00
CA THR A 73 7.51 8.85 1.19
C THR A 73 8.72 9.26 2.03
N GLN A 74 9.88 9.51 1.40
CA GLN A 74 11.09 9.92 2.12
C GLN A 74 10.95 11.27 2.81
N VAL A 75 10.29 12.24 2.17
CA VAL A 75 10.03 13.56 2.78
C VAL A 75 9.10 13.40 3.98
N SER A 76 8.04 12.61 3.84
CA SER A 76 7.09 12.32 4.94
C SER A 76 7.79 11.64 6.12
N LEU A 77 8.58 10.60 5.87
CA LEU A 77 9.33 9.88 6.92
C LEU A 77 10.33 10.79 7.63
N LYS A 78 11.02 11.67 6.91
CA LYS A 78 11.93 12.64 7.51
C LYS A 78 11.18 13.64 8.40
N GLN A 79 10.05 14.17 7.94
CA GLN A 79 9.23 15.08 8.73
C GLN A 79 8.69 14.41 9.99
N GLU A 80 8.20 13.18 9.88
CA GLU A 80 7.73 12.39 11.02
C GLU A 80 8.86 12.12 12.03
N ASN A 81 10.06 11.78 11.55
CA ASN A 81 11.22 11.57 12.41
C ASN A 81 11.61 12.83 13.18
N GLU A 82 11.63 13.99 12.53
CA GLU A 82 11.91 15.28 13.19
C GLU A 82 10.83 15.64 14.22
N GLN A 83 9.55 15.40 13.92
CA GLN A 83 8.45 15.59 14.88
C GLN A 83 8.58 14.66 16.10
N LEU A 84 8.92 13.38 15.88
CA LEU A 84 9.11 12.42 16.97
C LEU A 84 10.30 12.80 17.85
N LYS A 85 11.41 13.25 17.25
CA LYS A 85 12.57 13.76 18.00
C LYS A 85 12.21 14.99 18.84
N ALA A 86 11.43 15.92 18.29
CA ALA A 86 10.97 17.10 19.04
C ALA A 86 10.11 16.70 20.24
N LYS A 87 9.16 15.77 20.06
CA LYS A 87 8.35 15.21 21.16
C LYS A 87 9.20 14.52 22.21
N GLN A 88 10.21 13.74 21.79
CA GLN A 88 11.12 13.06 22.70
C GLN A 88 11.93 14.06 23.54
N LEU A 89 12.41 15.15 22.93
CA LEU A 89 13.14 16.20 23.63
C LEU A 89 12.25 16.91 24.67
N GLN A 90 11.01 17.20 24.30
CA GLN A 90 10.04 17.79 25.22
C GLN A 90 9.75 16.86 26.41
N ALA A 91 9.46 15.58 26.15
CA ALA A 91 9.21 14.59 27.19
C ALA A 91 10.42 14.40 28.12
N ALA A 92 11.64 14.45 27.58
CA ALA A 92 12.86 14.39 28.38
C ALA A 92 12.99 15.59 29.33
N ASN A 93 12.65 16.80 28.86
CA ASN A 93 12.66 18.01 29.70
C ASN A 93 11.60 17.95 30.82
N GLU A 94 10.39 17.49 30.51
CA GLU A 94 9.33 17.26 31.51
C GLU A 94 9.80 16.23 32.56
N LEU A 95 10.48 15.17 32.14
CA LEU A 95 10.99 14.13 33.04
C LEU A 95 12.08 14.68 33.99
N LEU A 96 12.99 15.51 33.49
CA LEU A 96 13.98 16.21 34.32
C LEU A 96 13.30 17.14 35.34
N THR A 97 12.28 17.87 34.91
CA THR A 97 11.50 18.76 35.79
C THR A 97 10.81 17.98 36.90
N VAL A 98 10.19 16.85 36.58
CA VAL A 98 9.56 15.96 37.56
C VAL A 98 10.60 15.39 38.55
N GLN A 99 11.79 15.01 38.09
CA GLN A 99 12.86 14.54 38.97
C GLN A 99 13.33 15.64 39.93
N ALA A 100 13.53 16.86 39.44
CA ALA A 100 13.90 18.01 40.27
C ALA A 100 12.85 18.29 41.35
N LEU A 101 11.57 18.36 40.96
CA LEU A 101 10.45 18.57 41.89
C LEU A 101 10.33 17.44 42.93
N ARG A 102 10.59 16.18 42.55
CA ARG A 102 10.60 15.05 43.50
C ARG A 102 11.73 15.18 44.52
N SER A 103 12.92 15.58 44.08
CA SER A 103 14.07 15.81 44.97
C SER A 103 13.78 16.94 45.95
N GLU A 104 13.26 18.06 45.46
CA GLU A 104 12.88 19.21 46.29
C GLU A 104 11.79 18.83 47.29
N ASN A 105 10.74 18.11 46.86
CA ASN A 105 9.69 17.65 47.76
C ASN A 105 10.23 16.71 48.86
N ALA A 106 11.16 15.81 48.51
CA ALA A 106 11.80 14.93 49.48
C ALA A 106 12.63 15.73 50.51
N GLN A 107 13.37 16.75 50.06
CA GLN A 107 14.15 17.61 50.94
C GLN A 107 13.25 18.44 51.87
N LEU A 108 12.19 19.06 51.34
CA LEU A 108 11.21 19.79 52.15
C LEU A 108 10.57 18.90 53.21
N ARG A 109 10.23 17.65 52.87
CA ARG A 109 9.69 16.67 53.84
C ARG A 109 10.68 16.34 54.96
N ARG A 110 11.96 16.18 54.64
CA ARG A 110 13.00 15.95 55.66
C ARG A 110 13.13 17.15 56.61
N LEU A 111 13.08 18.37 56.08
CA LEU A 111 13.11 19.59 56.89
C LEU A 111 11.88 19.76 57.79
N LEU A 112 10.73 19.25 57.35
CA LEU A 112 9.47 19.29 58.11
C LEU A 112 9.28 18.09 59.06
N GLU A 113 10.30 17.24 59.23
CA GLU A 113 10.20 15.96 59.97
C GLU A 113 9.02 15.08 59.51
N ALA A 114 8.57 15.27 58.27
CA ALA A 114 7.44 14.55 57.73
C ALA A 114 7.86 13.12 57.38
N ARG A 115 7.11 12.13 57.88
CA ARG A 115 7.35 10.69 57.66
C ARG A 115 7.59 10.38 56.18
N GLU A 116 8.70 9.71 55.87
CA GLU A 116 9.01 9.27 54.50
C GLU A 116 7.90 8.35 53.95
N ARG A 117 7.53 8.53 52.67
CA ARG A 117 6.65 7.59 51.99
C ARG A 117 7.48 6.34 51.69
N VAL A 118 7.21 5.27 52.43
CA VAL A 118 7.78 3.94 52.17
C VAL A 118 7.43 3.53 50.73
N PRO A 119 8.42 3.18 49.88
CA PRO A 119 8.14 2.65 48.55
C PRO A 119 7.25 1.40 48.71
N ARG A 120 6.07 1.42 48.11
CA ARG A 120 5.18 0.25 48.10
C ARG A 120 5.71 -0.72 47.06
N GLU A 121 5.98 -1.95 47.47
CA GLU A 121 6.25 -3.04 46.53
C GLU A 121 5.02 -3.24 45.63
N SER A 122 5.23 -3.15 44.32
CA SER A 122 4.21 -3.44 43.32
C SER A 122 4.54 -4.77 42.64
N THR A 123 3.54 -5.63 42.51
CA THR A 123 3.64 -6.89 41.76
C THR A 123 2.98 -6.71 40.41
N LEU A 124 3.71 -6.98 39.33
CA LEU A 124 3.20 -6.88 37.97
C LEU A 124 2.38 -8.13 37.63
N ALA A 125 1.21 -7.93 37.05
CA ALA A 125 0.28 -8.99 36.67
C ALA A 125 -0.27 -8.75 35.26
N GLU A 126 -0.48 -9.82 34.51
CA GLU A 126 -1.02 -9.80 33.15
C GLU A 126 -2.51 -10.11 33.16
N ILE A 127 -3.28 -9.47 32.28
CA ILE A 127 -4.71 -9.70 32.11
C ILE A 127 -4.92 -10.94 31.25
N LEU A 128 -5.48 -12.00 31.86
CA LEU A 128 -5.83 -13.23 31.15
C LEU A 128 -7.20 -13.12 30.46
N TYR A 129 -8.16 -12.44 31.08
CA TYR A 129 -9.52 -12.31 30.54
C TYR A 129 -10.22 -11.07 31.06
N GLN A 130 -10.91 -10.35 30.17
CA GLN A 130 -11.81 -9.26 30.52
C GLN A 130 -13.26 -9.76 30.35
N GLY A 131 -14.03 -9.73 31.44
CA GLY A 131 -15.44 -10.14 31.42
C GLY A 131 -16.26 -9.32 30.42
N ARG A 132 -17.17 -9.98 29.69
CA ARG A 132 -18.03 -9.35 28.66
C ARG A 132 -19.20 -8.52 29.22
N ASP A 133 -19.34 -8.41 30.54
CA ASP A 133 -20.44 -7.67 31.16
C ASP A 133 -20.06 -6.18 31.36
N PRO A 134 -20.69 -5.25 30.63
CA PRO A 134 -20.40 -3.82 30.76
C PRO A 134 -20.79 -3.22 32.12
N PHE A 135 -21.63 -3.91 32.91
CA PHE A 135 -22.04 -3.49 34.25
C PHE A 135 -21.19 -4.11 35.37
N SER A 136 -20.40 -5.13 35.04
CA SER A 136 -19.47 -5.82 35.95
C SER A 136 -18.08 -5.83 35.32
N ARG A 137 -17.34 -4.72 35.45
CA ARG A 137 -15.93 -4.59 35.04
C ARG A 137 -15.04 -5.50 35.89
N LYS A 138 -15.02 -6.79 35.56
CA LYS A 138 -14.18 -7.81 36.18
C LYS A 138 -13.08 -8.22 35.20
N VAL A 139 -11.87 -8.27 35.71
CA VAL A 139 -10.68 -8.69 34.97
C VAL A 139 -10.05 -9.85 35.74
N ILE A 140 -9.65 -10.89 35.02
CA ILE A 140 -8.93 -12.03 35.58
C ILE A 140 -7.45 -11.83 35.24
N ILE A 141 -6.61 -11.90 36.26
CA ILE A 141 -5.15 -11.73 36.13
C ILE A 141 -4.41 -13.05 36.39
N ASP A 142 -3.15 -13.11 35.97
CA ASP A 142 -2.30 -14.31 36.09
C ASP A 142 -1.69 -14.51 37.50
N LYS A 143 -1.86 -13.55 38.41
CA LYS A 143 -1.34 -13.61 39.80
C LYS A 143 -2.44 -13.83 40.81
N GLY A 144 -2.10 -14.56 41.89
CA GLY A 144 -2.99 -14.84 43.00
C GLY A 144 -2.24 -14.97 44.33
N ARG A 145 -2.86 -15.65 45.30
CA ARG A 145 -2.34 -15.77 46.67
C ARG A 145 -0.93 -16.35 46.75
N GLN A 146 -0.57 -17.27 45.84
CA GLN A 146 0.78 -17.85 45.78
C GLN A 146 1.87 -16.82 45.47
N GLN A 147 1.52 -15.73 44.79
CA GLN A 147 2.40 -14.60 44.50
C GLN A 147 2.19 -13.43 45.49
N GLY A 148 1.62 -13.70 46.67
CA GLY A 148 1.43 -12.71 47.72
C GLY A 148 0.24 -11.76 47.51
N ILE A 149 -0.59 -11.99 46.49
CA ILE A 149 -1.76 -11.14 46.21
C ILE A 149 -2.86 -11.40 47.25
N GLN A 150 -3.37 -10.33 47.85
CA GLN A 150 -4.41 -10.37 48.88
C GLN A 150 -5.62 -9.54 48.47
N PRO A 151 -6.86 -9.98 48.81
CA PRO A 151 -8.05 -9.17 48.59
C PRO A 151 -7.93 -7.79 49.25
N GLY A 152 -8.31 -6.73 48.52
CA GLY A 152 -8.24 -5.34 49.00
C GLY A 152 -6.96 -4.59 48.64
N GLN A 153 -5.99 -5.23 47.98
CA GLN A 153 -4.85 -4.52 47.38
C GLN A 153 -5.32 -3.58 46.25
N ALA A 154 -4.69 -2.40 46.17
CA ALA A 154 -4.98 -1.42 45.12
C ALA A 154 -4.37 -1.87 43.80
N VAL A 155 -5.15 -1.76 42.72
CA VAL A 155 -4.75 -2.09 41.35
C VAL A 155 -4.73 -0.81 40.52
N ILE A 156 -3.71 -0.66 39.67
CA ILE A 156 -3.51 0.49 38.79
C ILE A 156 -3.22 -0.09 37.39
N ASP A 157 -3.85 0.47 36.36
CA ASP A 157 -3.65 0.17 34.92
C ASP A 157 -2.78 1.26 34.29
#